data_AF-A0A3D0D3A8-F1
#
_entry.id   AF-A0A3D0D3A8-F1
#
_cell.length_a   1.000
_cell.length_b   1.000
_cell.length_c   1.000
_cell.angle_alpha   90.00
_cell.angle_beta   90.00
_cell.angle_gamma   90.00
#
_symmetry.space_group_name_H-M   'P 1'
#
loop_
_entity.id
_entity.type
_entity.pdbx_description
1 polymer ?
#
loop_
_entity_poly.entity_id
_entity_poly.type
_entity_poly.pdbx_seq_one_letter_code
_entity_poly.pdbx_strand_id
1 'polypeptide(L)'
;MKTIPSAAYRPTPVSGRVYWTFTKVLTVKSLRRRRIRIVASFDNPDLKDKPGLLASNRKDWERTRILLTYGDRWPTETCNEDVKGHLGFEDYQRHTLRGIRRHCYLGFAGYALLGDHGHPGRSRHGVRAPFESTGQRCRGVADEVLGHLVEGMAQRLAEGVPTTTIVQTLLA
;
A
#
# COMPACT_ATOMS: atom_id res chain seq x y z
N MET A 1 32.26 12.10 -11.59
CA MET A 1 31.50 11.78 -10.35
C MET A 1 31.83 10.34 -9.97
N LYS A 2 32.40 10.06 -8.78
CA LYS A 2 32.77 8.68 -8.40
C LYS A 2 31.50 7.89 -8.02
N THR A 3 31.13 6.92 -8.85
CA THR A 3 30.02 6.01 -8.60
C THR A 3 30.41 4.95 -7.57
N ILE A 4 29.44 4.49 -6.76
CA ILE A 4 29.66 3.42 -5.78
C ILE A 4 30.02 2.13 -6.56
N PRO A 5 31.12 1.43 -6.23
CA PRO A 5 31.48 0.19 -6.93
C PRO A 5 30.39 -0.88 -6.79
N SER A 6 30.12 -1.63 -7.86
CA SER A 6 29.11 -2.71 -7.88
C SER A 6 29.33 -3.75 -6.78
N ALA A 7 30.59 -4.08 -6.49
CA ALA A 7 30.96 -5.03 -5.42
C ALA A 7 30.58 -4.56 -4.00
N ALA A 8 30.25 -3.29 -3.81
CA ALA A 8 29.85 -2.76 -2.50
C ALA A 8 28.37 -3.07 -2.16
N TYR A 9 27.58 -3.49 -3.15
CA TYR A 9 26.18 -3.85 -2.97
C TYR A 9 26.05 -5.29 -2.49
N ARG A 10 25.18 -5.54 -1.51
CA ARG A 10 24.90 -6.87 -0.96
C ARG A 10 23.44 -7.27 -1.17
N PRO A 11 23.15 -8.52 -1.55
CA PRO A 11 21.78 -9.00 -1.66
C PRO A 11 21.10 -8.92 -0.29
N THR A 12 19.88 -8.42 -0.26
CA THR A 12 19.10 -8.14 0.95
C THR A 12 17.65 -8.57 0.70
N PRO A 13 17.21 -9.69 1.29
CA PRO A 13 15.82 -10.13 1.16
C PRO A 13 14.90 -9.23 1.98
N VAL A 14 13.83 -8.73 1.36
CA VAL A 14 12.81 -7.87 1.97
C VAL A 14 11.44 -8.27 1.39
N SER A 15 10.52 -8.72 2.25
CA SER A 15 9.13 -9.04 1.87
C SER A 15 9.00 -9.93 0.61
N GLY A 16 9.83 -10.96 0.48
CA GLY A 16 9.79 -11.88 -0.68
C GLY A 16 10.51 -11.40 -1.95
N ARG A 17 11.14 -10.21 -1.92
CA ARG A 17 11.98 -9.69 -3.01
C ARG A 17 13.43 -9.53 -2.54
N VAL A 18 14.38 -9.58 -3.47
CA VAL A 18 15.80 -9.34 -3.17
C VAL A 18 16.20 -7.99 -3.70
N TYR A 19 16.78 -7.15 -2.84
CA TYR A 19 17.37 -5.88 -3.20
C TYR A 19 18.89 -5.95 -3.09
N TRP A 20 19.61 -5.37 -4.04
CA TRP A 20 21.06 -5.17 -3.94
C TRP A 20 21.31 -3.83 -3.27
N THR A 21 21.88 -3.86 -2.06
CA THR A 21 21.92 -2.69 -1.19
C THR A 21 23.31 -2.32 -0.74
N PHE A 22 23.58 -1.02 -0.79
CA PHE A 22 24.75 -0.39 -0.19
C PHE A 22 24.29 0.53 0.94
N THR A 23 25.05 0.58 2.04
CA THR A 23 24.77 1.52 3.13
C THR A 23 26.03 2.18 3.65
N LYS A 24 25.93 3.46 3.99
CA LYS A 24 27.00 4.21 4.61
C LYS A 24 26.45 5.30 5.51
N VAL A 25 27.11 5.53 6.65
CA VAL A 25 26.83 6.70 7.48
C VAL A 25 27.69 7.85 6.98
N LEU A 26 27.05 8.96 6.61
CA LEU A 26 27.68 10.15 6.05
C LEU A 26 27.38 11.37 6.91
N THR A 27 28.35 12.28 6.98
CA THR A 27 28.19 13.59 7.62
C THR A 27 27.71 14.59 6.56
N VAL A 28 26.54 15.20 6.76
CA VAL A 28 25.93 16.11 5.80
C VAL A 28 26.13 17.55 6.23
N LYS A 29 26.92 18.31 5.47
CA LYS A 29 27.27 19.70 5.78
C LYS A 29 26.03 20.61 5.87
N SER A 30 25.10 20.49 4.92
CA SER A 30 23.85 21.28 4.87
C SER A 30 22.92 21.02 6.05
N LEU A 31 23.03 19.85 6.70
CA LEU A 31 22.26 19.51 7.90
C LEU A 31 23.07 19.77 9.17
N ARG A 32 23.79 20.90 9.25
CA ARG A 32 24.64 21.28 10.40
C ARG A 32 25.60 20.16 10.81
N ARG A 33 26.23 19.50 9.82
CA ARG A 33 27.14 18.36 10.01
C ARG A 33 26.51 17.18 10.76
N ARG A 34 25.19 16.99 10.69
CA ARG A 34 24.53 15.79 11.23
C ARG A 34 24.95 14.55 10.45
N ARG A 35 25.07 13.44 11.17
CA ARG A 35 25.34 12.12 10.59
C ARG A 35 24.01 11.43 10.27
N ILE A 36 23.87 10.98 9.02
CA ILE A 36 22.72 10.20 8.55
C ILE A 36 23.20 8.90 7.92
N ARG A 37 22.38 7.85 7.99
CA ARG A 37 22.59 6.62 7.24
C ARG A 37 21.92 6.76 5.88
N ILE A 38 22.70 6.58 4.82
CA ILE A 38 22.19 6.43 3.46
C ILE A 38 22.08 4.94 3.14
N VAL A 39 21.00 4.57 2.46
CA VAL A 39 20.80 3.26 1.84
C VAL A 39 20.55 3.49 0.36
N ALA A 40 21.41 2.91 -0.49
CA ALA A 40 21.20 2.85 -1.92
C ALA A 40 20.75 1.43 -2.28
N SER A 41 19.69 1.28 -3.05
CA SER A 41 19.13 -0.04 -3.39
C SER A 41 18.76 -0.16 -4.86
N PHE A 42 19.04 -1.32 -5.43
CA PHE A 42 18.53 -1.79 -6.72
C PHE A 42 17.59 -2.96 -6.49
N ASP A 43 16.56 -3.07 -7.33
CA ASP A 43 15.64 -4.21 -7.39
C ASP A 43 16.09 -5.28 -8.40
N ASN A 44 17.22 -5.04 -9.08
CA ASN A 44 17.81 -5.95 -10.07
C ASN A 44 19.29 -6.22 -9.79
N PRO A 45 19.80 -7.42 -10.15
CA PRO A 45 21.20 -7.81 -9.96
C PRO A 45 22.18 -7.03 -10.83
N ASP A 46 21.72 -6.51 -11.97
CA ASP A 46 22.55 -5.88 -12.98
C ASP A 46 23.04 -4.47 -12.59
N LEU A 47 22.39 -3.84 -11.60
CA LEU A 47 22.72 -2.50 -11.08
C LEU A 47 22.77 -1.40 -12.17
N LYS A 48 22.03 -1.59 -13.27
CA LYS A 48 22.11 -0.70 -14.46
C LYS A 48 21.28 0.56 -14.33
N ASP A 49 20.23 0.54 -13.52
CA ASP A 49 19.29 1.65 -13.38
C ASP A 49 19.77 2.74 -12.40
N LYS A 50 18.89 3.68 -12.06
CA LYS A 50 19.15 4.60 -10.95
C LYS A 50 18.81 3.90 -9.63
N PRO A 51 19.73 3.87 -8.64
CA PRO A 51 19.40 3.28 -7.35
C PRO A 51 18.34 4.12 -6.65
N GLY A 52 17.42 3.45 -5.95
CA GLY A 52 16.62 4.09 -4.92
C GLY A 52 17.53 4.59 -3.80
N LEU A 53 17.35 5.84 -3.37
CA LEU A 53 18.15 6.45 -2.30
C LEU A 53 17.26 6.79 -1.10
N LEU A 54 17.58 6.18 0.04
CA LEU A 54 16.93 6.44 1.31
C LEU A 54 17.92 7.09 2.28
N ALA A 55 17.42 8.03 3.07
CA ALA A 55 18.16 8.69 4.13
C ALA A 55 17.43 8.48 5.46
N SER A 56 18.17 8.12 6.50
CA SER A 56 17.62 7.92 7.84
C SER A 56 18.52 8.52 8.93
N ASN A 57 17.90 9.12 9.95
CA ASN A 57 18.58 9.50 11.18
C ASN A 57 18.88 8.29 12.09
N ARG A 58 18.28 7.12 11.82
CA ARG A 58 18.50 5.85 12.53
C ARG A 58 19.78 5.17 12.05
N LYS A 59 20.91 5.65 12.58
CA LYS A 59 22.27 5.12 12.31
C LYS A 59 22.50 3.73 12.90
N ASP A 60 21.62 3.28 13.77
CA ASP A 60 21.61 1.98 14.43
C ASP A 60 20.92 0.90 13.60
N TRP A 61 20.03 1.27 12.67
CA TRP A 61 19.19 0.30 11.96
C TRP A 61 19.90 -0.42 10.83
N GLU A 62 19.75 -1.75 10.80
CA GLU A 62 20.16 -2.54 9.65
C GLU A 62 19.43 -2.13 8.36
N ARG A 63 20.09 -2.39 7.22
CA ARG A 63 19.58 -2.10 5.88
C ARG A 63 18.18 -2.66 5.63
N THR A 64 17.92 -3.89 6.07
CA THR A 64 16.63 -4.58 5.94
C THR A 64 15.54 -3.84 6.70
N ARG A 65 15.83 -3.39 7.93
CA ARG A 65 14.89 -2.62 8.74
C ARG A 65 14.53 -1.29 8.08
N ILE A 66 15.51 -0.57 7.54
CA ILE A 66 15.26 0.69 6.82
C ILE A 66 14.35 0.47 5.61
N LEU A 67 14.61 -0.57 4.80
CA LEU A 67 13.80 -0.90 3.63
C LEU A 67 12.38 -1.31 4.02
N LEU A 68 12.22 -2.15 5.04
CA LEU A 68 10.90 -2.54 5.56
C LEU A 68 10.11 -1.32 6.03
N THR A 69 10.73 -0.45 6.83
CA THR A 69 10.07 0.77 7.32
C THR A 69 9.73 1.74 6.19
N TYR A 70 10.55 1.85 5.15
CA TYR A 70 10.19 2.64 3.98
C TYR A 70 9.03 2.01 3.19
N GLY A 71 8.93 0.68 3.15
CA GLY A 71 7.78 -0.04 2.60
C GLY A 71 6.47 0.33 3.30
N ASP A 72 6.52 0.61 4.60
CA ASP A 72 5.37 1.09 5.37
C ASP A 72 4.94 2.54 5.03
N ARG A 73 5.55 3.18 4.01
CA ARG A 73 5.07 4.43 3.41
C ARG A 73 3.83 4.22 2.52
N TRP A 74 3.75 3.07 1.83
CA TRP A 74 2.69 2.80 0.85
C TRP A 74 1.26 3.01 1.38
N PRO A 75 0.93 2.64 2.64
CA PRO A 75 -0.38 2.91 3.23
C PRO A 75 -0.83 4.37 3.18
N THR A 76 0.10 5.34 3.14
CA THR A 76 -0.26 6.75 2.98
C THR A 76 -0.83 7.05 1.60
N GLU A 77 -0.32 6.40 0.55
CA GLU A 77 -0.82 6.60 -0.82
C GLU A 77 -2.22 6.01 -0.97
N THR A 78 -2.41 4.79 -0.49
CA THR A 78 -3.72 4.14 -0.50
C THR A 78 -4.75 4.86 0.37
N CYS A 79 -4.31 5.46 1.49
CA CYS A 79 -5.17 6.36 2.27
C CYS A 79 -5.64 7.56 1.44
N ASN A 80 -4.73 8.21 0.70
CA ASN A 80 -5.11 9.30 -0.19
C ASN A 80 -6.09 8.85 -1.28
N GLU A 81 -5.85 7.71 -1.91
CA GLU A 81 -6.75 7.14 -2.94
C GLU A 81 -8.13 6.82 -2.36
N ASP A 82 -8.18 6.13 -1.22
CA ASP A 82 -9.43 5.72 -0.56
C ASP A 82 -10.23 6.92 -0.06
N VAL A 83 -9.56 7.92 0.53
CA VAL A 83 -10.22 9.11 1.04
C VAL A 83 -10.76 9.98 -0.11
N LYS A 84 -10.02 10.09 -1.22
CA LYS A 84 -10.45 10.81 -2.43
C LYS A 84 -11.67 10.18 -3.08
N GLY A 85 -11.55 8.90 -3.44
CA GLY A 85 -12.60 8.18 -4.15
C GLY A 85 -13.68 7.65 -3.21
N HIS A 86 -13.37 6.62 -2.43
CA HIS A 86 -14.38 5.86 -1.66
C HIS A 86 -15.06 6.66 -0.54
N LEU A 87 -14.42 7.70 -0.01
CA LEU A 87 -14.97 8.55 1.06
C LEU A 87 -15.46 9.92 0.55
N GLY A 88 -15.53 10.12 -0.77
CA GLY A 88 -16.23 11.23 -1.39
C GLY A 88 -15.59 12.59 -1.19
N PHE A 89 -14.26 12.67 -0.99
CA PHE A 89 -13.56 13.96 -1.00
C PHE A 89 -13.60 14.61 -2.38
N GLU A 90 -13.64 13.81 -3.45
CA GLU A 90 -13.76 14.32 -4.83
C GLU A 90 -15.18 14.83 -5.14
N ASP A 91 -16.21 14.30 -4.47
CA ASP A 91 -17.61 14.69 -4.68
C ASP A 91 -18.04 15.89 -3.81
N TYR A 92 -17.14 16.44 -3.00
CA TYR A 92 -17.47 17.47 -2.02
C TYR A 92 -17.60 18.88 -2.62
N GLN A 93 -18.79 19.47 -2.52
CA GLN A 93 -19.12 20.76 -3.16
C GLN A 93 -19.22 21.98 -2.21
N ARG A 94 -18.75 21.92 -0.95
CA ARG A 94 -18.84 23.11 -0.06
C ARG A 94 -17.63 24.04 -0.22
N HIS A 95 -17.91 25.34 -0.30
CA HIS A 95 -16.88 26.38 -0.46
C HIS A 95 -16.44 27.08 0.83
N THR A 96 -16.98 26.72 2.00
CA THR A 96 -16.54 27.34 3.27
C THR A 96 -15.37 26.58 3.87
N LEU A 97 -14.33 27.30 4.31
CA LEU A 97 -13.14 26.69 4.94
C LEU A 97 -13.51 25.84 6.17
N ARG A 98 -14.48 26.30 6.96
CA ARG A 98 -15.01 25.54 8.11
C ARG A 98 -15.65 24.23 7.68
N GLY A 99 -16.44 24.26 6.60
CA GLY A 99 -17.03 23.07 6.02
C GLY A 99 -15.95 22.10 5.56
N ILE A 100 -15.02 22.57 4.71
CA ILE A 100 -13.90 21.79 4.17
C ILE A 100 -13.16 21.07 5.31
N ARG A 101 -12.75 21.81 6.35
CA ARG A 101 -12.03 21.24 7.49
C ARG A 101 -12.83 20.14 8.21
N ARG A 102 -14.13 20.34 8.42
CA ARG A 102 -15.02 19.35 9.06
C ARG A 102 -15.16 18.10 8.20
N HIS A 103 -15.38 18.26 6.90
CA HIS A 103 -15.45 17.16 5.96
C HIS A 103 -14.15 16.35 5.95
N CYS A 104 -12.99 17.04 5.92
CA CYS A 104 -11.70 16.36 6.00
C CYS A 104 -11.55 15.55 7.29
N TYR A 105 -11.83 16.14 8.46
CA TYR A 105 -11.73 15.43 9.73
C TYR A 105 -12.66 14.23 9.81
N LEU A 106 -13.91 14.37 9.36
CA LEU A 106 -14.88 13.28 9.36
C LEU A 106 -14.48 12.15 8.40
N GLY A 107 -13.97 12.46 7.21
CA GLY A 107 -13.52 11.44 6.28
C GLY A 107 -12.29 10.68 6.77
N PHE A 108 -11.29 11.38 7.34
CA PHE A 108 -10.14 10.69 7.94
C PHE A 108 -10.52 9.88 9.18
N ALA A 109 -11.47 10.34 10.00
CA ALA A 109 -12.01 9.56 11.10
C ALA A 109 -12.74 8.29 10.60
N GLY A 110 -13.57 8.43 9.56
CA GLY A 110 -14.22 7.30 8.90
C GLY A 110 -13.22 6.30 8.33
N TYR A 111 -12.18 6.78 7.65
CA TYR A 111 -11.10 5.93 7.14
C TYR A 111 -10.40 5.15 8.25
N ALA A 112 -10.07 5.80 9.36
CA ALA A 112 -9.42 5.14 10.50
C ALA A 112 -10.29 4.03 11.10
N LEU A 113 -11.60 4.26 11.24
CA LEU A 113 -12.56 3.27 11.73
C LEU A 113 -12.69 2.08 10.75
N LEU A 114 -12.77 2.35 9.44
CA LEU A 114 -12.79 1.29 8.42
C LEU A 114 -11.48 0.48 8.40
N GLY A 115 -10.36 1.11 8.71
CA GLY A 115 -9.07 0.46 8.87
C GLY A 115 -9.05 -0.56 10.01
N ASP A 116 -9.77 -0.28 11.11
CA ASP A 116 -9.83 -1.13 12.32
C ASP A 116 -10.72 -2.38 12.15
N HIS A 117 -11.67 -2.34 11.20
CA HIS A 117 -12.63 -3.43 10.93
C HIS A 117 -12.14 -4.51 9.94
N GLY A 118 -10.90 -4.47 9.48
CA GLY A 118 -10.34 -5.51 8.58
C GLY A 118 -9.03 -6.09 9.10
N HIS A 119 -8.62 -7.23 8.54
CA HIS A 119 -7.35 -7.88 8.91
C HIS A 119 -6.21 -6.85 8.92
N PRO A 120 -5.39 -6.82 9.99
CA PRO A 120 -4.40 -5.77 10.17
C PRO A 120 -3.35 -5.85 9.07
N GLY A 121 -3.48 -4.96 8.08
CA GLY A 121 -2.41 -4.62 7.15
C GLY A 121 -1.30 -3.92 7.94
N ARG A 122 -0.33 -4.71 8.40
CA ARG A 122 0.83 -4.32 9.21
C ARG A 122 0.52 -3.38 10.37
N SER A 123 -0.19 -3.90 11.37
CA SER A 123 0.12 -3.47 12.73
C SER A 123 1.62 -3.74 12.98
N ARG A 124 2.31 -2.84 13.68
CA ARG A 124 3.74 -2.98 14.03
C ARG A 124 4.08 -4.30 14.78
N HIS A 125 3.08 -5.13 15.11
CA HIS A 125 3.20 -6.25 16.04
C HIS A 125 2.69 -7.61 15.55
N GLY A 126 2.10 -7.81 14.36
CA GLY A 126 1.39 -9.10 14.18
C GLY A 126 1.31 -9.80 12.83
N VAL A 127 1.19 -9.12 11.68
CA VAL A 127 0.77 -9.84 10.48
C VAL A 127 1.67 -9.50 9.29
N ARG A 128 2.33 -10.52 8.76
CA ARG A 128 3.17 -10.51 7.54
C ARG A 128 2.34 -10.42 6.24
N ALA A 129 1.03 -10.27 6.33
CA ALA A 129 0.18 -10.13 5.15
C ALA A 129 0.52 -8.83 4.40
N PRO A 130 0.36 -8.82 3.06
CA PRO A 130 0.36 -7.60 2.28
C PRO A 130 -0.65 -6.60 2.87
N PHE A 131 -0.33 -5.31 2.79
CA PHE A 131 -1.30 -4.27 3.08
C PHE A 131 -2.41 -4.30 2.02
N GLU A 132 -3.67 -4.22 2.44
CA GLU A 132 -4.84 -4.10 1.57
C GLU A 132 -5.60 -2.81 1.89
N SER A 133 -5.87 -2.01 0.86
CA SER A 133 -6.64 -0.76 0.96
C SER A 133 -8.13 -1.03 1.17
N THR A 134 -8.88 -0.02 1.61
CA THR A 134 -10.34 -0.13 1.77
C THR A 134 -10.99 -0.46 0.42
N GLY A 135 -10.58 0.20 -0.66
CA GLY A 135 -11.06 -0.10 -2.01
C GLY A 135 -10.75 -1.53 -2.47
N GLN A 136 -9.58 -2.09 -2.12
CA GLN A 136 -9.25 -3.48 -2.43
C GLN A 136 -10.18 -4.46 -1.68
N ARG A 137 -10.50 -4.19 -0.42
CA ARG A 137 -11.45 -4.99 0.36
C ARG A 137 -12.85 -4.93 -0.22
N CYS A 138 -13.33 -3.73 -0.57
CA CYS A 138 -14.63 -3.56 -1.21
C CYS A 138 -14.74 -4.34 -2.53
N ARG A 139 -13.68 -4.30 -3.36
CA ARG A 139 -13.63 -5.11 -4.59
C ARG A 139 -13.60 -6.60 -4.29
N GLY A 140 -12.83 -7.05 -3.30
CA GLY A 140 -12.79 -8.45 -2.90
C GLY A 140 -14.17 -8.99 -2.52
N VAL A 141 -14.94 -8.25 -1.72
CA VAL A 141 -16.33 -8.62 -1.38
C VAL A 141 -17.22 -8.62 -2.62
N ALA A 142 -17.09 -7.64 -3.51
CA ALA A 142 -17.87 -7.59 -4.74
C ALA A 142 -17.56 -8.79 -5.66
N ASP A 143 -16.28 -9.14 -5.81
CA ASP A 143 -15.81 -10.28 -6.59
C ASP A 143 -16.31 -11.61 -6.01
N GLU A 144 -16.29 -11.76 -4.68
CA GLU A 144 -16.81 -12.94 -3.97
C GLU A 144 -18.33 -13.10 -4.17
N VAL A 145 -19.09 -12.02 -3.98
CA VAL A 145 -20.54 -12.03 -4.21
C VAL A 145 -20.86 -12.34 -5.67
N LEU A 146 -20.12 -11.75 -6.62
CA LEU A 146 -20.26 -12.04 -8.04
C LEU A 146 -19.92 -13.50 -8.35
N GLY A 147 -18.87 -14.04 -7.76
CA GLY A 147 -18.48 -15.45 -7.89
C GLY A 147 -19.60 -16.38 -7.45
N HIS A 148 -20.13 -16.19 -6.25
CA HIS A 148 -21.25 -16.98 -5.75
C HIS A 148 -22.53 -16.83 -6.59
N LEU A 149 -22.77 -15.63 -7.14
CA LEU A 149 -23.88 -15.40 -8.05
C LEU A 149 -23.73 -16.24 -9.33
N VAL A 150 -22.54 -16.22 -9.93
CA VAL A 150 -22.22 -16.98 -11.15
C VAL A 150 -22.30 -18.48 -10.89
N GLU A 151 -21.75 -18.96 -9.78
CA GLU A 151 -21.87 -20.36 -9.36
C GLU A 151 -23.33 -20.78 -9.17
N GLY A 152 -24.14 -19.96 -8.50
CA GLY A 152 -25.57 -20.23 -8.31
C GLY A 152 -26.35 -20.25 -9.61
N MET A 153 -26.05 -19.36 -10.56
CA MET A 153 -26.63 -19.40 -11.91
C MET A 153 -26.24 -20.67 -12.66
N ALA A 154 -24.96 -21.07 -12.60
CA ALA A 154 -24.46 -22.26 -13.26
C ALA A 154 -25.13 -23.55 -12.71
N GLN A 155 -25.32 -23.64 -11.39
CA GLN A 155 -26.03 -24.75 -10.75
C GLN A 155 -27.49 -24.83 -11.23
N ARG A 156 -28.22 -23.72 -11.23
CA ARG A 156 -29.62 -23.71 -11.69
C ARG A 156 -29.77 -24.05 -13.17
N LEU A 157 -28.82 -23.64 -14.01
CA LEU A 157 -28.77 -24.05 -15.40
C LEU A 157 -28.54 -25.56 -15.55
N ALA A 158 -27.64 -26.13 -14.73
CA ALA A 158 -27.39 -27.58 -14.72
C ALA A 158 -28.61 -28.39 -14.24
N GLU A 159 -29.44 -27.81 -13.36
CA GLU A 159 -30.72 -28.38 -12.91
C GLU A 159 -31.86 -28.24 -13.94
N GLY A 160 -31.59 -27.62 -15.09
CA GLY A 160 -32.57 -27.44 -16.17
C GLY A 160 -33.53 -26.28 -15.98
N VAL A 161 -33.26 -25.36 -15.04
CA VAL A 161 -34.06 -24.15 -14.86
C VAL A 161 -33.89 -23.25 -16.08
N PRO A 162 -34.97 -22.81 -16.74
CA PRO A 162 -34.87 -21.96 -17.91
C PRO A 162 -34.27 -20.60 -17.56
N THR A 163 -33.40 -20.10 -18.43
CA THR A 163 -32.66 -18.84 -18.25
C THR A 163 -33.58 -17.64 -17.96
N THR A 164 -34.78 -17.62 -18.53
CA THR A 164 -35.79 -16.56 -18.31
C THR A 164 -36.22 -16.47 -16.85
N THR A 165 -36.39 -17.61 -16.17
CA THR A 165 -36.76 -17.65 -14.75
C THR A 165 -35.61 -17.20 -13.85
N ILE A 166 -34.37 -17.56 -14.21
CA ILE A 166 -33.17 -17.11 -13.50
C ILE A 166 -33.04 -15.58 -13.59
N VAL A 167 -33.13 -15.03 -14.80
CA VAL A 167 -33.07 -13.57 -15.02
C VAL A 167 -34.19 -12.83 -14.30
N GLN A 168 -35.41 -13.35 -14.32
CA GLN A 168 -36.52 -12.75 -13.54
C GLN A 168 -36.24 -12.73 -12.04
N THR A 169 -35.59 -13.77 -11.49
CA THR A 169 -35.24 -13.83 -10.06
C THR A 169 -34.15 -12.81 -9.70
N LEU A 170 -33.23 -12.53 -10.63
CA LEU A 170 -32.11 -11.61 -10.41
C LEU A 170 -32.49 -10.14 -10.54
N LEU A 171 -33.56 -9.83 -11.28
CA LEU A 171 -34.02 -8.47 -11.56
C LEU A 171 -35.24 -8.06 -10.70
N ALA A 172 -35.69 -8.92 -9.79
CA ALA A 172 -36.76 -8.65 -8.83
C ALA A 172 -36.22 -7.94 -7.59
#